data_AF-A0A1E3G1C5-F1
#
_entry.id   AF-A0A1E3G1C5-F1
#
_cell.length_a   1.000
_cell.length_b   1.000
_cell.length_c   1.000
_cell.angle_alpha   90.00
_cell.angle_beta   90.00
_cell.angle_gamma   90.00
#
_symmetry.space_group_name_H-M   'P 1'
#
loop_
_entity.id
_entity.type
_entity.pdbx_description
1 polymer ?
#
loop_
_entity_poly.entity_id
_entity_poly.type
_entity_poly.pdbx_seq_one_letter_code
_entity_poly.pdbx_strand_id
1 'polypeptide(L)'
;MCQLGLEPKTSEKYFRLPDRLPDPTVEFLRFAENVEDPNNSVFICPSSRAMLMTQDLKEFMRDLVKSLTKMGFKVYLNDTPDYLQDLKADLRLETVTLPLTDLIRVAELFGRIIVVRSGLADILTCAKTKMVVVYAQQKTQHLFKKKPYIEYFTLEPFEKRAEVLEVESARENVRAICNFLAANWHSITPVQSE
;
A
#
# COMPACT_ATOMS: atom_id res chain seq x y z
N MET A 1 3.58 -30.79 43.35
CA MET A 1 4.11 -29.45 43.05
C MET A 1 4.97 -29.56 41.79
N CYS A 2 4.44 -29.16 40.63
CA CYS A 2 5.23 -29.01 39.41
C CYS A 2 5.31 -27.51 39.11
N GLN A 3 6.48 -26.93 39.31
CA GLN A 3 6.80 -25.61 38.76
C GLN A 3 6.94 -25.79 37.24
N LEU A 4 5.91 -25.40 36.50
CA LEU A 4 6.04 -25.16 35.07
C LEU A 4 6.84 -23.87 34.90
N GLY A 5 8.15 -24.04 34.67
CA GLY A 5 8.99 -23.00 34.10
C GLY A 5 8.44 -22.63 32.73
N LEU A 6 7.56 -21.63 32.69
CA LEU A 6 7.26 -20.89 31.48
C LEU A 6 8.37 -19.87 31.31
N GLU A 7 9.49 -20.30 30.74
CA GLU A 7 10.31 -19.32 30.03
C GLU A 7 9.46 -18.73 28.89
N PRO A 8 9.50 -17.41 28.68
CA PRO A 8 8.82 -16.80 27.55
C PRO A 8 9.44 -17.39 26.29
N LYS A 9 8.66 -18.15 25.50
CA LYS A 9 9.03 -18.49 24.13
C LYS A 9 9.10 -17.20 23.33
N THR A 10 10.26 -16.55 23.32
CA THR A 10 10.67 -15.63 22.27
C THR A 10 10.90 -16.45 21.01
N SER A 11 9.82 -16.83 20.32
CA SER A 11 9.93 -17.27 18.92
C SER A 11 9.46 -16.13 18.04
N GLU A 12 10.41 -15.24 17.74
CA GLU A 12 10.37 -14.37 16.57
C GLU A 12 10.00 -15.20 15.35
N LYS A 13 8.74 -15.16 14.93
CA LYS A 13 8.32 -15.60 13.60
C LYS A 13 7.71 -14.41 12.88
N TYR A 14 8.48 -13.32 12.81
CA TYR A 14 8.21 -12.28 11.83
C TYR A 14 8.36 -12.90 10.45
N PHE A 15 7.37 -12.68 9.58
CA PHE A 15 7.54 -13.01 8.17
C PHE A 15 8.71 -12.19 7.66
N ARG A 16 9.80 -12.87 7.27
CA ARG A 16 11.02 -12.22 6.78
C ARG A 16 10.93 -11.96 5.29
N LEU A 17 11.40 -10.78 4.92
CA LEU A 17 11.43 -10.35 3.54
C LEU A 17 12.65 -10.97 2.83
N PRO A 18 12.57 -11.23 1.52
CA PRO A 18 13.74 -11.68 0.77
C PRO A 18 14.82 -10.59 0.80
N ASP A 19 16.09 -11.00 0.98
CA ASP A 19 17.23 -10.09 1.01
C ASP A 19 17.41 -9.36 -0.32
N ARG A 20 17.09 -10.05 -1.43
CA ARG A 20 17.15 -9.51 -2.79
C ARG A 20 15.92 -9.93 -3.59
N LEU A 21 15.38 -8.99 -4.36
CA LEU A 21 14.34 -9.28 -5.36
C LEU A 21 15.00 -9.83 -6.64
N PRO A 22 14.33 -10.73 -7.40
CA PRO A 22 14.77 -11.12 -8.74
C PRO A 22 14.99 -9.91 -9.63
N ASP A 23 15.87 -9.98 -10.62
CA ASP A 23 16.16 -8.85 -11.51
C ASP A 23 14.89 -8.28 -12.18
N PRO A 24 14.84 -6.95 -12.44
CA PRO A 24 13.67 -6.31 -13.02
C PRO A 24 13.33 -6.90 -14.39
N THR A 25 12.04 -7.01 -14.69
CA THR A 25 11.61 -7.39 -16.04
C THR A 25 11.84 -6.27 -17.05
N VAL A 26 11.88 -6.62 -18.34
CA VAL A 26 12.00 -5.64 -19.43
C VAL A 26 10.80 -4.69 -19.44
N GLU A 27 9.62 -5.21 -19.09
CA GLU A 27 8.38 -4.44 -18.96
C GLU A 27 8.51 -3.37 -17.87
N PHE A 28 9.09 -3.71 -16.71
CA PHE A 28 9.36 -2.74 -15.65
C PHE A 28 10.36 -1.68 -16.11
N LEU A 29 11.46 -2.08 -16.77
CA LEU A 29 12.48 -1.13 -17.23
C LEU A 29 11.88 -0.10 -18.20
N ARG A 30 11.10 -0.55 -19.18
CA ARG A 30 10.39 0.32 -20.11
C ARG A 30 9.38 1.21 -19.40
N PHE A 31 8.67 0.68 -18.41
CA PHE A 31 7.75 1.48 -17.61
C PHE A 31 8.50 2.61 -16.89
N ALA A 32 9.57 2.28 -16.16
CA ALA A 32 10.36 3.23 -15.39
C ALA A 32 10.97 4.34 -16.26
N GLU A 33 11.44 4.02 -17.47
CA GLU A 33 11.98 4.98 -18.44
C GLU A 33 10.93 6.00 -18.93
N ASN A 34 9.65 5.63 -18.96
CA ASN A 34 8.57 6.47 -19.46
C ASN A 34 7.89 7.32 -18.36
N VAL A 35 8.26 7.14 -17.09
CA VAL A 35 7.73 7.96 -16.00
C VAL A 35 8.47 9.30 -15.94
N GLU A 36 7.80 10.38 -16.33
CA GLU A 36 8.39 11.73 -16.37
C GLU A 36 8.78 12.29 -14.99
N ASP A 37 7.95 12.07 -13.96
CA ASP A 37 8.18 12.59 -12.61
C ASP A 37 7.79 11.55 -11.55
N PRO A 38 8.68 10.58 -11.27
CA PRO A 38 8.44 9.57 -10.25
C PRO A 38 8.24 10.17 -8.85
N ASN A 39 8.93 11.28 -8.55
CA ASN A 39 8.89 11.93 -7.24
C ASN A 39 7.57 12.67 -6.97
N ASN A 40 6.77 12.91 -8.00
CA ASN A 40 5.42 13.47 -7.86
C ASN A 40 4.33 12.47 -8.27
N SER A 41 4.62 11.17 -8.14
CA SER A 41 3.71 10.08 -8.45
C SER A 41 3.29 9.32 -7.19
N VAL A 42 2.10 8.74 -7.20
CA VAL A 42 1.58 7.86 -6.14
C VAL A 42 1.05 6.58 -6.78
N PHE A 43 1.49 5.44 -6.27
CA PHE A 43 0.93 4.15 -6.64
C PHE A 43 -0.25 3.82 -5.73
N ILE A 44 -1.38 3.38 -6.29
CA ILE A 44 -2.56 3.00 -5.51
C ILE A 44 -2.97 1.58 -5.87
N CYS A 45 -3.20 0.77 -4.84
CA CYS A 45 -3.77 -0.57 -4.94
C CYS A 45 -5.18 -0.57 -4.34
N PRO A 46 -6.22 -0.24 -5.15
CA PRO A 46 -7.54 0.13 -4.65
C PRO A 46 -8.46 -1.08 -4.36
N SER A 47 -8.04 -2.30 -4.67
CA SER A 47 -8.86 -3.51 -4.54
C SER A 47 -8.36 -4.43 -3.43
N SER A 48 -9.31 -5.11 -2.77
CA SER A 48 -9.01 -6.20 -1.83
C SER A 48 -9.97 -7.36 -2.01
N ARG A 49 -9.44 -8.58 -1.89
CA ARG A 49 -10.21 -9.82 -1.74
C ARG A 49 -10.35 -10.27 -0.29
N ALA A 50 -9.49 -9.75 0.60
CA ALA A 50 -9.47 -10.10 2.02
C ALA A 50 -10.55 -9.33 2.83
N MET A 51 -11.11 -8.28 2.22
CA MET A 51 -12.04 -7.36 2.85
C MET A 51 -13.14 -6.98 1.87
N LEU A 52 -14.36 -6.78 2.37
CA LEU A 52 -15.48 -6.33 1.56
C LEU A 52 -15.28 -4.86 1.15
N MET A 53 -15.37 -4.59 -0.15
CA MET A 53 -15.36 -3.24 -0.69
C MET A 53 -16.73 -2.56 -0.47
N THR A 54 -16.94 -1.98 0.72
CA THR A 54 -18.16 -1.24 1.07
C THR A 54 -18.33 0.02 0.22
N GLN A 55 -19.56 0.56 0.21
CA GLN A 55 -19.83 1.84 -0.42
C GLN A 55 -18.98 2.97 0.21
N ASP A 56 -18.91 3.02 1.54
CA ASP A 56 -18.10 4.02 2.27
C ASP A 56 -16.62 3.95 1.90
N LEU A 57 -16.04 2.74 1.80
CA LEU A 57 -14.64 2.57 1.39
C LEU A 57 -14.43 3.00 -0.07
N LYS A 58 -15.36 2.69 -0.97
CA LYS A 58 -15.31 3.11 -2.38
C LYS A 58 -15.34 4.63 -2.49
N GLU A 59 -16.25 5.29 -1.76
CA GLU A 59 -16.37 6.75 -1.73
C GLU A 59 -15.12 7.40 -1.13
N PHE A 60 -14.61 6.83 -0.03
CA PHE A 60 -13.35 7.27 0.58
C PHE A 60 -12.17 7.21 -0.42
N MET A 61 -12.02 6.09 -1.13
CA MET A 61 -10.95 5.95 -2.12
C MET A 61 -11.11 6.94 -3.29
N ARG A 62 -12.35 7.22 -3.73
CA ARG A 62 -12.62 8.25 -4.76
C ARG A 62 -12.22 9.64 -4.29
N ASP A 63 -12.60 10.01 -3.07
CA ASP A 63 -12.24 11.30 -2.46
C ASP A 63 -10.73 11.45 -2.28
N LEU A 64 -10.06 10.35 -1.92
CA LEU A 64 -8.61 10.31 -1.78
C LEU A 64 -7.90 10.53 -3.12
N VAL A 65 -8.31 9.80 -4.17
CA VAL A 65 -7.76 9.99 -5.53
C VAL A 65 -7.93 11.42 -6.01
N LYS A 66 -9.14 11.99 -5.89
CA LYS A 66 -9.41 13.39 -6.25
C LYS A 66 -8.53 14.37 -5.48
N SER A 67 -8.32 14.13 -4.19
CA SER A 67 -7.51 14.99 -3.33
C SER A 67 -6.04 14.96 -3.73
N LEU A 68 -5.49 13.78 -4.03
CA LEU A 68 -4.11 13.61 -4.49
C LEU A 68 -3.88 14.29 -5.84
N THR A 69 -4.78 14.08 -6.81
CA THR A 69 -4.68 14.75 -8.11
C THR A 69 -4.77 16.28 -7.96
N LYS A 70 -5.63 16.79 -7.07
CA LYS A 70 -5.73 18.23 -6.78
C LYS A 70 -4.45 18.79 -6.14
N MET A 71 -3.69 17.97 -5.40
CA MET A 71 -2.38 18.32 -4.85
C MET A 71 -1.25 18.26 -5.89
N GLY A 72 -1.55 17.85 -7.12
CA GLY A 72 -0.59 17.79 -8.23
C GLY A 72 0.06 16.42 -8.42
N PHE A 73 -0.32 15.39 -7.65
CA PHE A 73 0.22 14.05 -7.84
C PHE A 73 -0.31 13.39 -9.12
N LYS A 74 0.58 12.71 -9.86
CA LYS A 74 0.19 11.71 -10.85
C LYS A 74 -0.20 10.41 -10.14
N VAL A 75 -1.36 9.85 -10.49
CA VAL A 75 -1.89 8.65 -9.81
C VAL A 75 -1.83 7.44 -10.75
N TYR A 76 -1.12 6.42 -10.29
CA TYR A 76 -0.99 5.13 -10.96
C TYR A 76 -1.76 4.07 -10.15
N LEU A 77 -2.46 3.17 -10.84
CA LEU A 77 -3.29 2.14 -10.23
C LEU A 77 -2.80 0.75 -10.61
N ASN A 78 -2.77 -0.22 -9.68
CA ASN A 78 -2.47 -1.62 -10.06
C ASN A 78 -3.65 -2.33 -10.74
N ASP A 79 -4.86 -1.80 -10.59
CA ASP A 79 -6.07 -2.18 -11.29
C ASP A 79 -7.06 -0.99 -11.34
N THR A 80 -8.08 -1.03 -12.20
CA THR A 80 -9.13 0.00 -12.21
C THR A 80 -10.48 -0.62 -11.87
N PRO A 81 -10.90 -0.62 -10.60
CA PRO A 81 -12.22 -1.12 -10.22
C PRO A 81 -13.33 -0.20 -10.72
N ASP A 82 -14.55 -0.72 -10.87
CA ASP A 82 -15.71 -0.01 -11.42
C ASP A 82 -15.96 1.36 -10.78
N TYR A 83 -15.73 1.46 -9.47
CA TYR A 83 -15.95 2.69 -8.72
C TYR A 83 -14.88 3.77 -8.97
N LEU A 84 -13.85 3.52 -9.78
CA LEU A 84 -12.87 4.52 -10.23
C LEU A 84 -12.90 4.74 -11.75
N GLN A 85 -13.70 3.98 -12.50
CA GLN A 85 -13.67 4.00 -13.97
C GLN A 85 -14.03 5.36 -14.55
N ASP A 86 -15.03 6.03 -14.00
CA ASP A 86 -15.43 7.39 -14.40
C ASP A 86 -14.34 8.43 -14.14
N LEU A 87 -13.52 8.25 -13.11
CA LEU A 87 -12.41 9.15 -12.80
C LEU A 87 -11.19 8.93 -13.69
N LYS A 88 -11.09 7.78 -14.37
CA LYS A 88 -9.90 7.40 -15.14
C LYS A 88 -9.59 8.41 -16.24
N ALA A 89 -10.58 8.78 -17.04
CA ALA A 89 -10.42 9.74 -18.13
C ALA A 89 -10.26 11.18 -17.59
N ASP A 90 -11.10 11.56 -16.63
CA ASP A 90 -11.17 12.92 -16.09
C ASP A 90 -9.88 13.33 -15.35
N LEU A 91 -9.30 12.41 -14.59
CA LEU A 91 -8.12 12.64 -13.76
C LEU A 91 -6.84 12.04 -14.35
N ARG A 92 -6.93 11.47 -15.57
CA ARG A 92 -5.81 10.81 -16.27
C ARG A 92 -5.13 9.74 -15.40
N LEU A 93 -5.92 8.86 -14.80
CA LEU A 93 -5.40 7.76 -13.98
C LEU A 93 -4.78 6.69 -14.88
N GLU A 94 -3.53 6.32 -14.61
CA GLU A 94 -2.81 5.30 -15.40
C GLU A 94 -2.87 3.95 -14.71
N THR A 95 -2.99 2.86 -15.47
CA THR A 95 -2.98 1.49 -14.93
C THR A 95 -1.65 0.83 -15.18
N VAL A 96 -1.05 0.28 -14.13
CA VAL A 96 0.23 -0.43 -14.15
C VAL A 96 -0.02 -1.91 -13.92
N THR A 97 0.10 -2.69 -14.99
CA THR A 97 -0.01 -4.15 -14.94
C THR A 97 1.38 -4.75 -15.10
N LEU A 98 1.97 -5.18 -13.98
CA LEU A 98 3.29 -5.80 -13.93
C LEU A 98 3.27 -7.02 -13.00
N PRO A 99 4.26 -7.92 -13.12
CA PRO A 99 4.45 -9.00 -12.15
C PRO A 99 4.59 -8.47 -10.71
N LEU A 100 4.17 -9.29 -9.75
CA LEU A 100 4.16 -8.91 -8.33
C LEU A 100 5.52 -8.39 -7.82
N THR A 101 6.63 -8.99 -8.27
CA THR A 101 7.98 -8.57 -7.90
C THR A 101 8.33 -7.17 -8.42
N ASP A 102 7.76 -6.76 -9.55
CA ASP A 102 7.97 -5.43 -10.11
C ASP A 102 7.03 -4.41 -9.50
N LEU A 103 5.86 -4.81 -8.98
CA LEU A 103 5.01 -3.89 -8.22
C LEU A 103 5.71 -3.34 -6.98
N ILE A 104 6.59 -4.14 -6.35
CA ILE A 104 7.47 -3.67 -5.27
C ILE A 104 8.39 -2.56 -5.79
N ARG A 105 8.98 -2.73 -6.97
CA ARG A 105 9.85 -1.73 -7.60
C ARG A 105 9.11 -0.47 -8.01
N VAL A 106 7.86 -0.59 -8.48
CA VAL A 106 7.00 0.56 -8.76
C VAL A 106 6.76 1.37 -7.47
N ALA A 107 6.49 0.68 -6.35
CA ALA A 107 6.32 1.34 -5.06
C ALA A 107 7.60 2.05 -4.58
N GLU A 108 8.78 1.47 -4.83
CA GLU A 108 10.08 2.11 -4.55
C GLU A 108 10.37 3.28 -5.50
N LEU A 109 10.10 3.12 -6.80
CA LEU A 109 10.29 4.14 -7.84
C LEU A 109 9.52 5.42 -7.51
N PHE A 110 8.26 5.30 -7.09
CA PHE A 110 7.42 6.45 -6.73
C PHE A 110 7.64 6.93 -5.30
N GLY A 111 8.18 6.06 -4.43
CA GLY A 111 8.41 6.35 -3.02
C GLY A 111 7.13 6.53 -2.19
N ARG A 112 5.95 6.34 -2.79
CA ARG A 112 4.65 6.57 -2.19
C ARG A 112 3.62 5.58 -2.71
N ILE A 113 2.99 4.87 -1.79
CA ILE A 113 1.93 3.91 -2.09
C ILE A 113 0.76 4.03 -1.13
N ILE A 114 -0.46 3.86 -1.67
CA ILE A 114 -1.67 3.60 -0.90
C ILE A 114 -2.19 2.22 -1.27
N VAL A 115 -2.50 1.38 -0.31
CA VAL A 115 -3.07 0.05 -0.56
C VAL A 115 -4.26 -0.19 0.34
N VAL A 116 -5.35 -0.69 -0.23
CA VAL A 116 -6.45 -1.24 0.57
C VAL A 116 -5.99 -2.57 1.16
N ARG A 117 -6.22 -2.79 2.46
CA ARG A 117 -5.72 -3.95 3.18
C ARG A 117 -6.01 -5.25 2.44
N SER A 118 -4.95 -5.94 2.02
CA SER A 118 -4.99 -7.17 1.22
C SER A 118 -3.66 -7.94 1.36
N GLY A 119 -3.57 -9.16 0.82
CA GLY A 119 -2.30 -9.89 0.75
C GLY A 119 -1.18 -9.14 0.00
N LEU A 120 -1.56 -8.26 -0.94
CA LEU A 120 -0.62 -7.37 -1.61
C LEU A 120 -0.04 -6.33 -0.65
N ALA A 121 -0.81 -5.84 0.32
CA ALA A 121 -0.31 -4.97 1.38
C ALA A 121 0.77 -5.66 2.21
N ASP A 122 0.61 -6.94 2.54
CA ASP A 122 1.64 -7.69 3.28
C ASP A 122 2.96 -7.70 2.52
N ILE A 123 2.91 -7.95 1.21
CA ILE A 123 4.09 -8.02 0.35
C ILE A 123 4.75 -6.65 0.20
N LEU A 124 3.96 -5.58 0.01
CA LEU A 124 4.48 -4.24 -0.25
C LEU A 124 5.10 -3.56 0.97
N THR A 125 4.95 -4.13 2.17
CA THR A 125 5.76 -3.74 3.35
C THR A 125 7.27 -3.85 3.11
N CYS A 126 7.70 -4.64 2.12
CA CYS A 126 9.09 -4.83 1.77
C CYS A 126 9.69 -3.75 0.87
N ALA A 127 8.86 -2.89 0.27
CA ALA A 127 9.34 -1.78 -0.52
C ALA A 127 9.93 -0.69 0.40
N LYS A 128 11.05 -0.09 -0.01
CA LYS A 128 11.53 1.16 0.61
C LYS A 128 10.68 2.33 0.13
N THR A 129 9.56 2.57 0.79
CA THR A 129 8.53 3.52 0.36
C THR A 129 7.74 4.07 1.56
N LYS A 130 7.03 5.18 1.37
CA LYS A 130 5.94 5.59 2.27
C LYS A 130 4.67 4.84 1.89
N MET A 131 4.13 4.09 2.83
CA MET A 131 3.00 3.20 2.60
C MET A 131 1.83 3.57 3.49
N VAL A 132 0.68 3.79 2.88
CA VAL A 132 -0.60 3.97 3.57
C VAL A 132 -1.44 2.73 3.36
N VAL A 133 -1.92 2.15 4.45
CA VAL A 133 -2.77 0.97 4.41
C VAL A 133 -4.16 1.33 4.89
N VAL A 134 -5.13 1.21 3.99
CA VAL A 134 -6.52 1.61 4.22
C VAL A 134 -7.35 0.39 4.60
N TYR A 135 -7.99 0.46 5.76
CA TYR A 135 -8.91 -0.54 6.28
C TYR A 135 -10.35 -0.05 6.16
N ALA A 136 -11.29 -0.93 5.85
CA ALA A 136 -12.71 -0.60 5.93
C ALA A 136 -13.10 -0.36 7.39
N GLN A 137 -13.98 0.60 7.65
CA GLN A 137 -14.64 0.82 8.94
C GLN A 137 -15.67 -0.28 9.25
N GLN A 138 -15.20 -1.52 9.32
CA GLN A 138 -16.02 -2.69 9.61
C GLN A 138 -15.42 -3.48 10.75
N LYS A 139 -16.27 -4.29 11.37
CA LYS A 139 -15.83 -5.32 12.31
C LYS A 139 -15.85 -6.69 11.63
N THR A 140 -14.96 -7.58 12.04
CA THR A 140 -14.92 -8.97 11.59
C THR A 140 -16.27 -9.65 11.80
N GLN A 141 -16.83 -10.27 10.76
CA GLN A 141 -18.17 -10.86 10.81
C GLN A 141 -18.20 -12.30 11.36
N HIS A 142 -17.10 -13.05 11.24
CA HIS A 142 -17.06 -14.51 11.50
C HIS A 142 -16.53 -14.90 12.90
N LEU A 143 -16.33 -13.94 13.81
CA LEU A 143 -15.66 -14.18 15.09
C LEU A 143 -16.56 -13.80 16.27
N PHE A 144 -16.51 -14.63 17.32
CA PHE A 144 -17.26 -14.46 18.59
C PHE A 144 -17.02 -13.09 19.25
N LYS A 145 -15.90 -12.43 18.96
CA LYS A 145 -15.62 -11.04 19.32
C LYS A 145 -15.42 -10.23 18.04
N LYS A 146 -16.43 -9.44 17.67
CA LYS A 146 -16.35 -8.49 16.55
C LYS A 146 -15.27 -7.45 16.83
N LYS A 147 -14.09 -7.60 16.20
CA LYS A 147 -12.99 -6.63 16.27
C LYS A 147 -12.93 -5.79 14.99
N PRO A 148 -12.49 -4.53 15.04
CA PRO A 148 -12.15 -3.76 13.86
C PRO A 148 -11.16 -4.50 12.96
N TYR A 149 -11.27 -4.33 11.63
CA TYR A 149 -10.36 -4.96 10.67
C TYR A 149 -8.90 -4.56 10.92
N ILE A 150 -8.66 -3.30 11.29
CA ILE A 150 -7.32 -2.77 11.56
C ILE A 150 -6.64 -3.46 12.75
N GLU A 151 -7.40 -3.85 13.78
CA GLU A 151 -6.86 -4.59 14.93
C GLU A 151 -6.59 -6.07 14.62
N TYR A 152 -7.35 -6.64 13.66
CA TYR A 152 -7.28 -8.06 13.37
C TYR A 152 -6.26 -8.41 12.29
N PHE A 153 -6.21 -7.61 11.22
CA PHE A 153 -5.28 -7.76 10.10
C PHE A 153 -4.20 -6.69 10.12
N THR A 154 -3.75 -6.26 11.31
CA THR A 154 -2.63 -5.33 11.44
C THR A 154 -1.37 -5.90 10.78
N LEU A 155 -0.51 -5.01 10.31
CA LEU A 155 0.80 -5.36 9.77
C LEU A 155 1.89 -5.47 10.85
N GLU A 156 1.57 -5.28 12.14
CA GLU A 156 2.52 -5.42 13.26
C GLU A 156 3.41 -6.68 13.21
N PRO A 157 2.92 -7.87 12.84
CA PRO A 157 3.75 -9.09 12.81
C PRO A 157 4.70 -9.22 11.61
N PHE A 158 4.72 -8.25 10.68
CA PHE A 158 5.53 -8.30 9.47
C PHE A 158 6.80 -7.46 9.64
N GLU A 159 7.92 -7.94 9.09
CA GLU A 159 9.09 -7.10 8.91
C GLU A 159 8.77 -6.01 7.87
N LYS A 160 9.05 -4.75 8.21
CA LYS A 160 8.70 -3.59 7.38
C LYS A 160 9.97 -2.86 6.96
N ARG A 161 10.18 -2.71 5.64
CA ARG A 161 11.12 -1.74 5.07
C ARG A 161 10.42 -0.42 4.71
N ALA A 162 9.10 -0.46 4.51
CA ALA A 162 8.27 0.71 4.29
C ALA A 162 8.05 1.50 5.59
N GLU A 163 7.93 2.81 5.47
CA GLU A 163 7.34 3.65 6.51
C GLU A 163 5.81 3.53 6.41
N VAL A 164 5.17 2.87 7.37
CA VAL A 164 3.75 2.47 7.25
C VAL A 164 2.83 3.33 8.12
N LEU A 165 1.75 3.83 7.51
CA LEU A 165 0.61 4.44 8.17
C LEU A 165 -0.65 3.56 7.97
N GLU A 166 -1.11 2.88 9.02
CA GLU A 166 -2.36 2.09 9.02
C GLU A 166 -3.53 2.99 9.44
N VAL A 167 -4.58 3.09 8.61
CA VAL A 167 -5.73 3.98 8.84
C VAL A 167 -7.05 3.34 8.41
N GLU A 168 -8.13 3.68 9.10
CA GLU A 168 -9.48 3.35 8.64
C GLU A 168 -9.97 4.32 7.56
N SER A 169 -10.91 3.86 6.73
CA SER A 169 -11.56 4.60 5.64
C SER A 169 -12.54 5.67 6.14
N ALA A 170 -12.09 6.50 7.07
CA ALA A 170 -12.82 7.62 7.66
C ALA A 170 -12.47 8.90 6.91
N ARG A 171 -13.46 9.71 6.52
CA ARG A 171 -13.25 10.90 5.67
C ARG A 171 -12.24 11.89 6.27
N GLU A 172 -12.22 12.03 7.58
CA GLU A 172 -11.28 12.84 8.35
C GLU A 172 -9.80 12.44 8.13
N ASN A 173 -9.54 11.18 7.77
CA ASN A 173 -8.18 10.66 7.56
C ASN A 173 -7.58 11.09 6.22
N VAL A 174 -8.37 11.55 5.24
CA VAL A 174 -7.87 11.96 3.92
C VAL A 174 -6.75 13.00 4.04
N ARG A 175 -6.94 14.00 4.90
CA ARG A 175 -5.93 15.06 5.12
C ARG A 175 -4.65 14.51 5.74
N ALA A 176 -4.77 13.61 6.71
CA ALA A 176 -3.62 12.98 7.37
C ALA A 176 -2.80 12.15 6.38
N ILE A 177 -3.48 11.37 5.52
CA ILE A 177 -2.86 10.59 4.44
C ILE A 177 -2.10 11.51 3.48
N CYS A 178 -2.77 12.56 2.99
CA CYS A 178 -2.14 13.53 2.08
C CYS A 178 -0.89 14.17 2.69
N ASN A 179 -0.93 14.55 3.97
CA ASN A 179 0.22 15.14 4.67
C ASN A 179 1.37 14.13 4.84
N PHE A 180 1.06 12.89 5.21
CA PHE A 180 2.04 11.81 5.37
C PHE A 180 2.81 11.56 4.07
N LEU A 181 2.07 11.48 2.95
CA LEU A 181 2.64 11.31 1.62
C LEU A 181 3.42 12.53 1.15
N ALA A 182 2.93 13.75 1.42
CA ALA A 182 3.58 14.99 0.98
C ALA A 182 4.86 15.34 1.77
N ALA A 183 4.99 14.87 3.01
CA ALA A 183 6.20 15.10 3.80
C ALA A 183 7.45 14.58 3.05
N ASN A 184 8.55 15.33 3.11
CA ASN A 184 9.77 15.10 2.32
C ASN A 184 10.13 13.60 2.27
N TRP A 185 10.03 13.03 1.08
CA TRP A 185 10.57 11.71 0.75
C TRP A 185 11.90 11.94 0.07
N HIS A 186 12.97 11.44 0.66
CA HIS A 186 14.27 11.39 0.00
C HIS A 186 14.28 10.12 -0.85
N SER A 187 14.13 10.27 -2.16
CA SER A 187 14.24 9.14 -3.08
C SER A 187 15.59 8.45 -2.88
N ILE A 188 15.57 7.12 -2.81
CA ILE A 188 16.78 6.33 -2.91
C ILE A 188 17.10 6.31 -4.39
N THR A 189 18.19 6.97 -4.79
CA THR A 189 18.68 6.95 -6.16
C THR A 189 18.82 5.48 -6.58
N PRO A 190 18.30 5.06 -7.75
CA PRO A 190 18.55 3.72 -8.24
C PRO A 190 20.06 3.56 -8.35
N VAL A 191 20.60 2.53 -7.69
CA VAL A 191 22.02 2.16 -7.83
C VAL A 191 22.26 1.98 -9.33
N GLN A 192 23.03 2.89 -9.91
CA GLN A 192 23.56 2.69 -11.25
C GLN A 192 24.39 1.41 -11.18
N SER A 193 23.97 0.40 -11.94
CA SER A 193 24.76 -0.80 -12.15
C SER A 193 26.05 -0.40 -12.86
N GLU A 194 27.17 -0.45 -12.12
CA GLU A 194 28.52 -0.49 -12.68
C GLU A 194 28.74 -1.77 -13.49
#